data_AF-A0A1H4G588-F1
#
_entry.id   AF-A0A1H4G588-F1
#
_cell.length_a   1.000
_cell.length_b   1.000
_cell.length_c   1.000
_cell.angle_alpha   90.00
_cell.angle_beta   90.00
_cell.angle_gamma   90.00
#
_symmetry.space_group_name_H-M   'P 1'
#
loop_
_entity.id
_entity.type
_entity.pdbx_description
1 polymer ?
#
loop_
_entity_poly.entity_id
_entity_poly.type
_entity_poly.pdbx_seq_one_letter_code
_entity_poly.pdbx_strand_id
1 'polypeptide(L)'
;MARRNIIHGRSRSAPARTIWPGDDLNDAVRHVKDLTDRNWTNSGARDVCLAYKGLDTRRLGQTEGLIIDCPKAVNDDTAVAHFQKVKEKLQAAQKNTDVTEATGEAAAALTMLSRNTFTSARGGSLTLAGFQMAWGMKEHSGPGFDQIWIRALRSGRTVTTQYLIVEAKGVGATLNTNSWMPDDFEQMGTRWVCHNLKMMESAGHDLGDEIIKGLKLDLHIRWGNFDGASKNYYGCRGYVGSRTAPPDNVQLYGVVITANWQPDGMLKGKVSGFRRYTNFTY
;
A
#
# COMPACT_ATOMS: atom_id res chain seq x y z
N MET A 1 29.53 -0.24 -20.26
CA MET A 1 29.86 -1.42 -19.45
C MET A 1 28.57 -2.12 -19.03
N ALA A 2 28.30 -3.30 -19.60
CA ALA A 2 27.16 -4.12 -19.20
C ALA A 2 27.38 -4.62 -17.77
N ARG A 3 26.56 -4.14 -16.83
CA ARG A 3 26.54 -4.65 -15.45
C ARG A 3 26.04 -6.09 -15.51
N ARG A 4 26.90 -7.04 -15.11
CA ARG A 4 26.56 -8.46 -14.96
C ARG A 4 25.34 -8.57 -14.05
N ASN A 5 24.24 -9.10 -14.59
CA ASN A 5 23.04 -9.46 -13.85
C ASN A 5 23.43 -10.31 -12.63
N ILE A 6 23.15 -9.81 -11.43
CA ILE A 6 23.20 -10.67 -10.24
C ILE A 6 22.13 -11.74 -10.45
N ILE A 7 22.56 -12.99 -10.38
CA ILE A 7 21.73 -14.19 -10.38
C ILE A 7 20.83 -14.11 -9.15
N HIS A 8 19.69 -13.43 -9.25
CA HIS A 8 18.66 -13.54 -8.23
C HIS A 8 17.69 -14.61 -8.70
N GLY A 9 17.76 -15.77 -8.03
CA GLY A 9 16.76 -16.80 -8.12
C GLY A 9 15.37 -16.29 -7.77
N ARG A 10 14.42 -17.21 -7.67
CA ARG A 10 13.01 -16.91 -7.38
C ARG A 10 12.84 -15.99 -6.16
N SER A 11 12.00 -14.95 -6.31
CA SER A 11 11.66 -14.04 -5.21
C SER A 11 11.00 -14.79 -4.05
N ARG A 12 11.27 -14.35 -2.81
CA ARG A 12 10.55 -14.84 -1.62
C ARG A 12 9.06 -14.46 -1.64
N SER A 13 8.72 -13.41 -2.39
CA SER A 13 7.34 -12.93 -2.55
C SER A 13 6.54 -13.63 -3.65
N ALA A 14 7.18 -14.54 -4.41
CA ALA A 14 6.48 -15.35 -5.39
C ALA A 14 5.61 -16.45 -4.71
N PRO A 15 4.51 -16.89 -5.34
CA PRO A 15 3.62 -17.94 -4.80
C PRO A 15 4.30 -19.31 -4.70
N ALA A 16 4.12 -20.02 -3.57
CA ALA A 16 4.86 -21.23 -3.19
C ALA A 16 4.96 -22.29 -4.33
N ARG A 17 6.11 -22.97 -4.43
CA ARG A 17 6.47 -23.87 -5.56
C ARG A 17 5.67 -25.17 -5.69
N THR A 18 4.71 -25.43 -4.81
CA THR A 18 4.17 -26.77 -4.65
C THR A 18 3.06 -27.14 -5.64
N ILE A 19 2.50 -26.18 -6.39
CA ILE A 19 1.35 -26.45 -7.30
C ILE A 19 1.22 -25.36 -8.41
N TRP A 20 2.30 -25.01 -9.14
CA TRP A 20 2.25 -23.86 -10.08
C TRP A 20 2.82 -24.07 -11.49
N PRO A 21 2.09 -23.59 -12.53
CA PRO A 21 0.64 -23.37 -12.51
C PRO A 21 -0.02 -24.74 -12.34
N GLY A 22 -0.63 -25.01 -11.19
CA GLY A 22 -1.44 -26.22 -11.00
C GLY A 22 -2.66 -26.14 -11.91
N ASP A 23 -3.34 -27.27 -12.11
CA ASP A 23 -4.56 -27.32 -12.92
C ASP A 23 -5.74 -26.56 -12.24
N ASP A 24 -5.59 -26.22 -10.95
CA ASP A 24 -6.61 -25.58 -10.11
C ASP A 24 -6.39 -24.07 -9.90
N LEU A 25 -5.93 -23.34 -10.92
CA LEU A 25 -5.90 -21.88 -10.83
C LEU A 25 -7.32 -21.32 -10.71
N ASN A 26 -7.48 -20.32 -9.86
CA ASN A 26 -8.69 -19.52 -9.81
C ASN A 26 -9.00 -18.94 -11.20
N ASP A 27 -10.27 -18.91 -11.60
CA ASP A 27 -10.70 -18.40 -12.92
C ASP A 27 -10.25 -16.95 -13.20
N ALA A 28 -10.03 -16.15 -12.14
CA ALA A 28 -9.52 -14.78 -12.26
C ALA A 28 -8.00 -14.71 -12.49
N VAL A 29 -7.27 -15.83 -12.40
CA VAL A 29 -5.81 -15.88 -12.43
C VAL A 29 -5.33 -16.60 -13.69
N ARG A 30 -4.52 -15.91 -14.49
CA ARG A 30 -3.91 -16.45 -15.71
C ARG A 30 -2.40 -16.48 -15.58
N HIS A 31 -1.80 -17.63 -15.91
CA HIS A 31 -0.35 -17.74 -16.01
C HIS A 31 0.14 -17.43 -17.42
N VAL A 32 1.19 -16.60 -17.51
CA VAL A 32 1.87 -16.27 -18.75
C VAL A 32 3.31 -16.76 -18.69
N LYS A 33 3.64 -17.66 -19.61
CA LYS A 33 4.93 -18.36 -19.67
C LYS A 33 6.09 -17.48 -20.15
N ASP A 34 5.81 -16.38 -20.82
CA ASP A 34 6.79 -15.45 -21.37
C ASP A 34 6.21 -14.03 -21.36
N LEU A 35 6.93 -13.07 -20.77
CA LEU A 35 6.45 -11.69 -20.68
C LEU A 35 6.39 -10.97 -22.04
N THR A 36 6.95 -11.55 -23.11
CA THR A 36 6.79 -11.06 -24.49
C THR A 36 5.48 -11.50 -25.15
N ASP A 37 4.74 -12.42 -24.52
CA ASP A 37 3.45 -12.91 -25.02
C ASP A 37 2.43 -11.76 -25.17
N ARG A 38 1.58 -11.85 -26.19
CA ARG A 38 0.49 -10.91 -26.44
C ARG A 38 -0.47 -10.80 -25.25
N ASN A 39 -0.67 -11.89 -24.51
CA ASN A 39 -1.52 -11.91 -23.31
C ASN A 39 -0.95 -11.05 -22.18
N TRP A 40 0.38 -10.95 -22.06
CA TRP A 40 1.02 -10.06 -21.09
C TRP A 40 1.03 -8.61 -21.57
N THR A 41 1.40 -8.38 -22.82
CA THR A 41 1.53 -7.03 -23.38
C THR A 41 0.16 -6.35 -23.53
N ASN A 42 -0.89 -7.10 -23.84
CA ASN A 42 -2.27 -6.62 -23.95
C ASN A 42 -3.13 -6.95 -22.72
N SER A 43 -2.53 -7.13 -21.55
CA SER A 43 -3.29 -7.25 -20.29
C SER A 43 -4.24 -6.06 -20.13
N GLY A 44 -5.46 -6.30 -19.64
CA GLY A 44 -6.46 -5.25 -19.50
C GLY A 44 -6.03 -4.18 -18.49
N ALA A 45 -6.59 -2.97 -18.62
CA ALA A 45 -6.32 -1.87 -17.68
C ALA A 45 -6.66 -2.23 -16.22
N ARG A 46 -7.61 -3.14 -16.02
CA ARG A 46 -8.08 -3.62 -14.72
C ARG A 46 -7.28 -4.80 -14.14
N ASP A 47 -6.34 -5.33 -14.92
CA ASP A 47 -5.59 -6.52 -14.55
C ASP A 47 -4.38 -6.14 -13.68
N VAL A 48 -4.15 -6.91 -12.62
CA VAL A 48 -2.91 -6.85 -11.86
C VAL A 48 -1.92 -7.82 -12.49
N CYS A 49 -0.82 -7.29 -13.01
CA CYS A 49 0.21 -8.08 -13.69
C CYS A 49 1.45 -8.19 -12.79
N LEU A 50 1.78 -9.42 -12.38
CA LEU A 50 2.87 -9.71 -11.45
C LEU A 50 3.94 -10.56 -12.14
N ALA A 51 5.18 -10.09 -12.17
CA ALA A 51 6.29 -10.79 -12.80
C ALA A 51 7.21 -11.44 -11.76
N TYR A 52 7.55 -12.71 -11.95
CA TYR A 52 8.45 -13.45 -11.07
C TYR A 52 9.35 -14.40 -11.86
N LYS A 53 10.53 -14.71 -11.30
CA LYS A 53 11.39 -15.77 -11.83
C LYS A 53 11.04 -17.14 -11.25
N GLY A 54 10.95 -18.14 -12.12
CA GLY A 54 10.76 -19.54 -11.75
C GLY A 54 9.44 -19.80 -11.03
N LEU A 55 8.34 -19.38 -11.65
CA LEU A 55 6.99 -19.75 -11.22
C LEU A 55 6.73 -21.22 -11.55
N ASP A 56 7.04 -21.63 -12.78
CA ASP A 56 7.08 -23.04 -13.17
C ASP A 56 8.41 -23.67 -12.74
N THR A 57 8.34 -24.68 -11.86
CA THR A 57 9.51 -25.38 -11.33
C THR A 57 10.29 -26.14 -12.40
N ARG A 58 9.67 -26.43 -13.56
CA ARG A 58 10.30 -27.06 -14.72
C ARG A 58 11.07 -26.07 -15.59
N ARG A 59 10.87 -24.75 -15.38
CA ARG A 59 11.45 -23.66 -16.19
C ARG A 59 12.31 -22.74 -15.32
N LEU A 60 13.37 -23.33 -14.77
CA LEU A 60 14.24 -22.63 -13.83
C LEU A 60 14.90 -21.40 -14.49
N GLY A 61 14.78 -20.25 -13.83
CA GLY A 61 15.45 -19.01 -14.24
C GLY A 61 14.67 -18.15 -15.25
N GLN A 62 13.58 -18.65 -15.82
CA GLN A 62 12.71 -17.87 -16.70
C GLN A 62 11.87 -16.88 -15.89
N THR A 63 11.72 -15.65 -16.41
CA THR A 63 10.75 -14.70 -15.87
C THR A 63 9.39 -14.95 -16.51
N GLU A 64 8.40 -15.20 -15.68
CA GLU A 64 7.03 -15.54 -16.02
C GLU A 64 6.07 -14.55 -15.35
N GLY A 65 4.82 -14.53 -15.83
CA GLY A 65 3.79 -13.58 -15.42
C GLY A 65 2.58 -14.25 -14.79
N LEU A 66 2.00 -13.61 -13.79
CA LEU A 66 0.64 -13.87 -13.31
C LEU A 66 -0.21 -12.65 -13.59
N ILE A 67 -1.38 -12.87 -14.20
CA ILE A 67 -2.36 -11.83 -14.46
C ILE A 67 -3.59 -12.15 -13.62
N ILE A 68 -3.99 -11.22 -12.76
CA ILE A 68 -5.16 -11.35 -11.89
C ILE A 68 -6.21 -10.33 -12.34
N ASP A 69 -7.39 -10.79 -12.76
CA ASP A 69 -8.51 -9.91 -13.11
C ASP A 69 -9.07 -9.22 -11.86
N CYS A 70 -9.13 -7.90 -11.87
CA CYS A 70 -9.76 -7.09 -10.85
C CYS A 70 -10.86 -6.21 -11.46
N PRO A 71 -12.05 -6.77 -11.78
CA PRO A 71 -13.10 -6.01 -12.47
C PRO A 71 -13.58 -4.79 -11.67
N LYS A 72 -13.42 -4.81 -10.34
CA LYS A 72 -13.80 -3.69 -9.45
C LYS A 72 -12.91 -2.46 -9.61
N ALA A 73 -11.72 -2.58 -10.23
CA ALA A 73 -10.83 -1.46 -10.51
C ALA A 73 -11.34 -0.55 -11.63
N VAL A 74 -12.26 -1.03 -12.49
CA VAL A 74 -12.72 -0.29 -13.68
C VAL A 74 -13.34 1.08 -13.39
N ASN A 75 -13.78 1.33 -12.17
CA ASN A 75 -14.38 2.59 -11.75
C ASN A 75 -13.41 3.45 -10.89
N ASP A 76 -12.11 3.13 -10.92
CA ASP A 76 -11.07 3.79 -10.14
C ASP A 76 -9.80 3.92 -11.00
N ASP A 77 -9.71 5.03 -11.74
CA ASP A 77 -8.60 5.32 -12.66
C ASP A 77 -7.24 5.35 -11.94
N THR A 78 -7.21 5.78 -10.68
CA THR A 78 -6.00 5.80 -9.86
C THR A 78 -5.57 4.37 -9.53
N ALA A 79 -6.49 3.48 -9.16
CA ALA A 79 -6.18 2.08 -8.92
C ALA A 79 -5.72 1.34 -10.19
N VAL A 80 -6.34 1.63 -11.34
CA VAL A 80 -5.90 1.13 -12.65
C VAL A 80 -4.45 1.56 -12.93
N ALA A 81 -4.15 2.85 -12.75
CA ALA A 81 -2.83 3.36 -13.04
C ALA A 81 -1.79 2.91 -12.01
N HIS A 82 -2.19 2.65 -10.77
CA HIS A 82 -1.39 1.97 -9.76
C HIS A 82 -0.99 0.55 -10.20
N PHE A 83 -1.92 -0.25 -10.73
CA PHE A 83 -1.60 -1.60 -11.22
C PHE A 83 -0.62 -1.60 -12.40
N GLN A 84 -0.70 -0.60 -13.29
CA GLN A 84 0.31 -0.44 -14.34
C GLN A 84 1.70 -0.15 -13.75
N LYS A 85 1.78 0.69 -12.71
CA LYS A 85 3.05 1.01 -12.05
C LYS A 85 3.64 -0.17 -11.28
N VAL A 86 2.80 -1.00 -10.66
CA VAL A 86 3.20 -2.29 -10.10
C VAL A 86 3.81 -3.20 -11.16
N LYS A 87 3.16 -3.33 -12.33
CA LYS A 87 3.66 -4.12 -13.46
C LYS A 87 5.03 -3.62 -13.92
N GLU A 88 5.16 -2.33 -14.17
CA GLU A 88 6.42 -1.68 -14.57
C GLU A 88 7.54 -1.92 -13.55
N LYS A 89 7.24 -1.73 -12.24
CA LYS A 89 8.21 -1.95 -11.16
C LYS A 89 8.67 -3.39 -11.08
N LEU A 90 7.77 -4.36 -11.23
CA LEU A 90 8.12 -5.79 -11.21
C LEU A 90 8.96 -6.20 -12.43
N GLN A 91 8.68 -5.65 -13.61
CA GLN A 91 9.49 -5.91 -14.80
C GLN A 91 10.90 -5.31 -14.70
N ALA A 92 11.02 -4.14 -14.08
CA ALA A 92 12.31 -3.46 -13.88
C ALA A 92 13.07 -3.93 -12.62
N ALA A 93 12.43 -4.71 -11.75
CA ALA A 93 12.98 -5.08 -10.45
C ALA A 93 14.32 -5.83 -10.57
N GLN A 94 15.35 -5.28 -9.93
CA GLN A 94 16.67 -5.91 -9.86
C GLN A 94 16.92 -6.55 -8.49
N LYS A 95 16.13 -6.17 -7.46
CA LYS A 95 16.27 -6.65 -6.09
C LYS A 95 14.99 -7.31 -5.60
N ASN A 96 15.13 -8.28 -4.70
CA ASN A 96 13.99 -8.95 -4.08
C ASN A 96 13.13 -8.00 -3.23
N THR A 97 13.70 -6.91 -2.72
CA THR A 97 12.98 -5.86 -1.98
C THR A 97 11.94 -5.19 -2.87
N ASP A 98 12.31 -4.84 -4.10
CA ASP A 98 11.44 -4.14 -5.05
C ASP A 98 10.26 -5.04 -5.44
N VAL A 99 10.54 -6.34 -5.65
CA VAL A 99 9.51 -7.36 -5.91
C VAL A 99 8.57 -7.51 -4.73
N THR A 100 9.13 -7.53 -3.51
CA THR A 100 8.36 -7.66 -2.27
C THR A 100 7.42 -6.48 -2.07
N GLU A 101 7.93 -5.26 -2.25
CA GLU A 101 7.14 -4.03 -2.14
C GLU A 101 6.01 -3.99 -3.17
N ALA A 102 6.31 -4.22 -4.46
CA ALA A 102 5.30 -4.22 -5.51
C ALA A 102 4.23 -5.32 -5.34
N THR A 103 4.63 -6.49 -4.81
CA THR A 103 3.67 -7.56 -4.47
C THR A 103 2.76 -7.15 -3.31
N GLY A 104 3.32 -6.46 -2.30
CA GLY A 104 2.56 -5.92 -1.17
C GLY A 104 1.51 -4.91 -1.62
N GLU A 105 1.94 -3.94 -2.42
CA GLU A 105 1.11 -2.89 -3.00
C GLU A 105 -0.06 -3.45 -3.82
N ALA A 106 0.24 -4.43 -4.69
CA ALA A 106 -0.78 -5.17 -5.43
C ALA A 106 -1.82 -5.84 -4.52
N ALA A 107 -1.36 -6.58 -3.50
CA ALA A 107 -2.23 -7.29 -2.58
C ALA A 107 -3.11 -6.33 -1.75
N ALA A 108 -2.53 -5.21 -1.32
CA ALA A 108 -3.24 -4.16 -0.60
C ALA A 108 -4.38 -3.56 -1.45
N ALA A 109 -4.09 -3.19 -2.70
CA ALA A 109 -5.08 -2.62 -3.60
C ALA A 109 -6.18 -3.63 -3.97
N LEU A 110 -5.84 -4.89 -4.26
CA LEU A 110 -6.81 -5.97 -4.46
C LEU A 110 -7.74 -6.15 -3.25
N THR A 111 -7.17 -6.07 -2.04
CA THR A 111 -7.93 -6.20 -0.80
C THR A 111 -8.87 -5.02 -0.58
N MET A 112 -8.41 -3.81 -0.85
CA MET A 112 -9.22 -2.59 -0.78
C MET A 112 -10.41 -2.66 -1.75
N LEU A 113 -10.14 -3.04 -3.00
CA LEU A 113 -11.15 -3.18 -4.04
C LEU A 113 -12.11 -4.36 -3.80
N SER A 114 -11.75 -5.34 -2.96
CA SER A 114 -12.67 -6.44 -2.62
C SER A 114 -13.93 -5.98 -1.88
N ARG A 115 -13.89 -4.79 -1.24
CA ARG A 115 -14.98 -4.16 -0.46
C ARG A 115 -15.40 -4.90 0.81
N ASN A 116 -14.47 -5.64 1.41
CA ASN A 116 -14.68 -6.34 2.68
C ASN A 116 -14.96 -5.36 3.84
N THR A 117 -15.49 -5.88 4.95
CA THR A 117 -15.59 -5.15 6.21
C THR A 117 -14.56 -5.67 7.19
N PHE A 118 -13.84 -4.76 7.85
CA PHE A 118 -12.91 -5.08 8.91
C PHE A 118 -13.48 -4.69 10.26
N THR A 119 -13.31 -5.54 11.26
CA THR A 119 -13.67 -5.23 12.64
C THR A 119 -12.41 -5.23 13.47
N SER A 120 -12.17 -4.15 14.20
CA SER A 120 -11.06 -4.05 15.16
C SER A 120 -11.34 -4.94 16.36
N ALA A 121 -10.27 -5.46 16.96
CA ALA A 121 -10.36 -6.20 18.23
C ALA A 121 -10.91 -5.35 19.39
N ARG A 122 -10.97 -4.02 19.24
CA ARG A 122 -11.45 -3.06 20.24
C ARG A 122 -12.86 -2.50 19.93
N GLY A 123 -13.62 -3.14 19.02
CA GLY A 123 -15.05 -2.85 18.84
C GLY A 123 -15.41 -1.77 17.81
N GLY A 124 -14.64 -1.59 16.74
CA GLY A 124 -15.01 -0.70 15.63
C GLY A 124 -14.96 -1.40 14.28
N SER A 125 -15.95 -1.19 13.42
CA SER A 125 -15.98 -1.76 12.06
C SER A 125 -15.77 -0.70 10.99
N LEU A 126 -15.02 -1.03 9.94
CA LEU A 126 -14.87 -0.22 8.74
C LEU A 126 -15.18 -1.07 7.50
N THR A 127 -16.23 -0.71 6.79
CA THR A 127 -16.53 -1.28 5.47
C THR A 127 -15.73 -0.54 4.41
N LEU A 128 -14.95 -1.28 3.62
CA LEU A 128 -14.12 -0.73 2.55
C LEU A 128 -14.92 -0.31 1.30
N ALA A 129 -16.19 -0.70 1.20
CA ALA A 129 -17.03 -0.33 0.06
C ALA A 129 -17.10 1.20 -0.13
N GLY A 130 -16.86 1.68 -1.36
CA GLY A 130 -16.95 3.10 -1.70
C GLY A 130 -15.70 3.91 -1.38
N PHE A 131 -14.63 3.30 -0.87
CA PHE A 131 -13.30 3.91 -0.92
C PHE A 131 -12.77 3.88 -2.36
N GLN A 132 -12.12 4.97 -2.75
CA GLN A 132 -11.38 5.13 -4.01
C GLN A 132 -9.92 5.46 -3.70
N MET A 133 -9.00 4.98 -4.53
CA MET A 133 -7.58 5.27 -4.35
C MET A 133 -7.31 6.75 -4.67
N ALA A 134 -6.75 7.46 -3.70
CA ALA A 134 -6.28 8.84 -3.86
C ALA A 134 -4.75 8.89 -4.01
N TRP A 135 -4.06 7.87 -3.51
CA TRP A 135 -2.60 7.77 -3.52
C TRP A 135 -2.17 6.31 -3.60
N GLY A 136 -1.14 6.04 -4.38
CA GLY A 136 -0.55 4.72 -4.53
C GLY A 136 0.76 4.80 -5.32
N MET A 137 1.35 3.65 -5.66
CA MET A 137 2.62 3.53 -6.40
C MET A 137 2.79 4.42 -7.64
N LYS A 138 1.71 4.83 -8.32
CA LYS A 138 1.82 5.80 -9.42
C LYS A 138 2.31 7.17 -8.98
N GLU A 139 1.85 7.62 -7.82
CA GLU A 139 2.02 8.98 -7.32
C GLU A 139 3.25 9.11 -6.42
N HIS A 140 3.62 8.04 -5.70
CA HIS A 140 4.74 8.12 -4.75
C HIS A 140 6.07 7.65 -5.36
N SER A 141 6.95 8.62 -5.60
CA SER A 141 8.40 8.41 -5.69
C SER A 141 9.07 9.23 -4.59
N GLY A 142 8.86 8.87 -3.32
CA GLY A 142 9.30 9.70 -2.20
C GLY A 142 8.81 9.26 -0.82
N PRO A 143 9.01 10.09 0.22
CA PRO A 143 8.53 9.82 1.57
C PRO A 143 7.00 9.92 1.62
N GLY A 144 6.36 8.96 2.29
CA GLY A 144 4.91 8.93 2.40
C GLY A 144 4.39 7.55 2.79
N PHE A 145 3.11 7.36 2.50
CA PHE A 145 2.40 6.10 2.71
C PHE A 145 2.39 5.28 1.41
N ASP A 146 2.27 3.96 1.53
CA ASP A 146 2.15 3.09 0.36
C ASP A 146 0.86 3.41 -0.42
N GLN A 147 -0.28 3.51 0.29
CA GLN A 147 -1.56 3.91 -0.31
C GLN A 147 -2.39 4.79 0.63
N ILE A 148 -3.19 5.68 0.03
CA ILE A 148 -4.26 6.41 0.72
C ILE A 148 -5.53 6.24 -0.09
N TRP A 149 -6.60 5.86 0.60
CA TRP A 149 -7.93 5.70 0.03
C TRP A 149 -8.88 6.69 0.67
N ILE A 150 -9.79 7.26 -0.12
CA ILE A 150 -10.76 8.26 0.33
C ILE A 150 -12.20 7.81 0.07
N ARG A 151 -13.10 8.15 0.98
CA ARG A 151 -14.56 8.05 0.79
C ARG A 151 -15.25 9.24 1.43
N ALA A 152 -16.22 9.81 0.74
CA ALA A 152 -17.17 10.75 1.34
C ALA A 152 -18.44 10.02 1.77
N LEU A 153 -18.87 10.22 3.01
CA LEU A 153 -20.12 9.73 3.56
C LEU A 153 -21.08 10.91 3.76
N ARG A 154 -22.30 10.79 3.25
CA ARG A 154 -23.35 11.80 3.46
C ARG A 154 -24.39 11.29 4.44
N SER A 155 -24.63 12.05 5.51
CA SER A 155 -25.74 11.85 6.44
C SER A 155 -26.54 13.14 6.54
N GLY A 156 -27.70 13.18 5.88
CA GLY A 156 -28.47 14.41 5.69
C GLY A 156 -27.66 15.49 4.96
N ARG A 157 -27.46 16.64 5.61
CA ARG A 157 -26.65 17.75 5.09
C ARG A 157 -25.17 17.65 5.43
N THR A 158 -24.78 16.74 6.31
CA THR A 158 -23.39 16.59 6.76
C THR A 158 -22.64 15.66 5.82
N VAL A 159 -21.46 16.08 5.40
CA VAL A 159 -20.49 15.25 4.68
C VAL A 159 -19.32 14.97 5.62
N THR A 160 -19.02 13.69 5.80
CA THR A 160 -17.82 13.22 6.50
C THR A 160 -16.87 12.62 5.49
N THR A 161 -15.65 13.14 5.42
CA THR A 161 -14.59 12.56 4.59
C THR A 161 -13.78 11.57 5.42
N GLN A 162 -13.63 10.35 4.92
CA GLN A 162 -12.82 9.31 5.52
C GLN A 162 -11.60 9.04 4.65
N TYR A 163 -10.42 9.14 5.25
CA TYR A 163 -9.15 8.71 4.67
C TYR A 163 -8.70 7.42 5.35
N LEU A 164 -8.24 6.46 4.56
CA LEU A 164 -7.63 5.23 5.04
C LEU A 164 -6.21 5.14 4.50
N ILE A 165 -5.23 5.26 5.40
CA ILE A 165 -3.83 4.97 5.14
C ILE A 165 -3.66 3.45 5.16
N VAL A 166 -3.05 2.93 4.11
CA VAL A 166 -2.68 1.51 4.00
C VAL A 166 -1.15 1.41 3.95
N GLU A 167 -0.60 0.66 4.89
CA GLU A 167 0.77 0.15 4.79
C GLU A 167 0.72 -1.24 4.15
N ALA A 168 1.34 -1.37 2.98
CA ALA A 168 1.34 -2.54 2.14
C ALA A 168 2.62 -3.35 2.38
N LYS A 169 2.47 -4.58 2.87
CA LYS A 169 3.60 -5.49 3.11
C LYS A 169 3.59 -6.63 2.11
N GLY A 170 4.74 -6.88 1.49
CA GLY A 170 4.94 -8.09 0.70
C GLY A 170 4.91 -9.37 1.54
N VAL A 171 4.99 -10.52 0.88
CA VAL A 171 4.88 -11.82 1.56
C VAL A 171 6.05 -12.01 2.54
N GLY A 172 5.72 -12.28 3.81
CA GLY A 172 6.70 -12.47 4.87
C GLY A 172 7.44 -11.19 5.31
N ALA A 173 7.07 -10.02 4.77
CA ALA A 173 7.59 -8.74 5.24
C ALA A 173 6.86 -8.31 6.52
N THR A 174 7.62 -7.76 7.47
CA THR A 174 7.09 -7.21 8.73
C THR A 174 7.16 -5.69 8.71
N LEU A 175 6.56 -5.05 9.71
CA LEU A 175 6.84 -3.63 9.97
C LEU A 175 8.33 -3.48 10.31
N ASN A 176 8.94 -2.42 9.79
CA ASN A 176 10.34 -2.15 10.06
C ASN A 176 10.44 -1.45 11.41
N THR A 177 11.29 -1.98 12.29
CA THR A 177 11.76 -1.25 13.47
C THR A 177 13.03 -0.51 13.06
N ASN A 178 12.97 0.82 13.00
CA ASN A 178 14.15 1.63 12.71
C ASN A 178 14.75 2.10 14.04
N SER A 179 15.95 1.61 14.39
CA SER A 179 16.67 2.02 15.61
C SER A 179 17.11 3.48 15.59
N TRP A 180 17.07 4.15 14.43
CA TRP A 180 17.44 5.55 14.23
C TRP A 180 16.23 6.50 14.25
N MET A 181 15.05 5.99 14.62
CA MET A 181 13.85 6.77 14.88
C MET A 181 13.67 6.97 16.39
N PRO A 182 13.04 8.08 16.83
CA PRO A 182 12.68 8.25 18.24
C PRO A 182 11.86 7.07 18.77
N ASP A 183 12.04 6.72 20.05
CA ASP A 183 11.48 5.51 20.67
C ASP A 183 9.94 5.40 20.57
N ASP A 184 9.22 6.52 20.46
CA ASP A 184 7.76 6.58 20.38
C ASP A 184 7.24 6.72 18.93
N PHE A 185 8.10 6.48 17.93
CA PHE A 185 7.86 6.62 16.50
C PHE A 185 7.68 5.28 15.79
N GLU A 186 6.73 4.46 16.28
CA GLU A 186 6.38 3.18 15.64
C GLU A 186 5.75 3.40 14.25
N GLN A 187 6.08 2.53 13.28
CA GLN A 187 5.43 2.53 11.97
C GLN A 187 3.91 2.34 12.13
N MET A 188 3.11 3.14 11.41
CA MET A 188 1.64 3.25 11.58
C MET A 188 1.18 3.79 12.95
N GLY A 189 2.10 4.23 13.81
CA GLY A 189 1.80 5.04 14.98
C GLY A 189 1.37 6.45 14.60
N THR A 190 0.67 7.13 15.50
CA THR A 190 0.19 8.50 15.29
C THR A 190 1.31 9.47 14.86
N ARG A 191 2.49 9.39 15.49
CA ARG A 191 3.61 10.30 15.17
C ARG A 191 4.21 10.00 13.80
N TRP A 192 4.30 8.73 13.45
CA TRP A 192 4.71 8.31 12.12
C TRP A 192 3.74 8.83 11.05
N VAL A 193 2.43 8.79 11.32
CA VAL A 193 1.41 9.36 10.43
C VAL A 193 1.58 10.88 10.29
N CYS A 194 1.69 11.62 11.40
CA CYS A 194 1.92 13.07 11.35
C CYS A 194 3.16 13.44 10.55
N HIS A 195 4.26 12.73 10.77
CA HIS A 195 5.50 12.97 10.03
C HIS A 195 5.35 12.69 8.54
N ASN A 196 4.75 11.57 8.14
CA ASN A 196 4.57 11.26 6.72
C ASN A 196 3.62 12.23 6.03
N LEU A 197 2.56 12.69 6.70
CA LEU A 197 1.72 13.77 6.19
C LEU A 197 2.53 15.06 5.97
N LYS A 198 3.38 15.45 6.93
CA LYS A 198 4.24 16.63 6.79
C LYS A 198 5.26 16.47 5.66
N MET A 199 5.81 15.27 5.49
CA MET A 199 6.74 14.98 4.40
C MET A 199 6.04 15.05 3.04
N MET A 200 4.81 14.56 2.92
CA MET A 200 4.00 14.70 1.71
C MET A 200 3.71 16.18 1.39
N GLU A 201 3.26 16.96 2.38
CA GLU A 201 3.04 18.41 2.23
C GLU A 201 4.33 19.12 1.78
N SER A 202 5.46 18.82 2.43
CA SER A 202 6.76 19.45 2.11
C SER A 202 7.28 19.06 0.72
N ALA A 203 6.88 17.90 0.21
CA ALA A 203 7.16 17.46 -1.15
C ALA A 203 6.18 18.03 -2.19
N GLY A 204 5.21 18.87 -1.78
CA GLY A 204 4.22 19.48 -2.67
C GLY A 204 3.07 18.56 -3.08
N HIS A 205 2.79 17.52 -2.29
CA HIS A 205 1.66 16.63 -2.55
C HIS A 205 0.39 17.15 -1.87
N ASP A 206 -0.56 17.65 -2.67
CA ASP A 206 -1.82 18.27 -2.23
C ASP A 206 -2.62 17.40 -1.26
N LEU A 207 -2.63 16.08 -1.46
CA LEU A 207 -3.37 15.16 -0.57
C LEU A 207 -2.86 15.19 0.87
N GLY A 208 -1.55 15.38 1.08
CA GLY A 208 -0.97 15.52 2.41
C GLY A 208 -1.47 16.80 3.10
N ASP A 209 -1.43 17.91 2.37
CA ASP A 209 -1.94 19.21 2.82
C ASP A 209 -3.46 19.19 3.09
N GLU A 210 -4.24 18.54 2.21
CA GLU A 210 -5.68 18.37 2.35
C GLU A 210 -6.03 17.64 3.66
N ILE A 211 -5.36 16.53 3.96
CA ILE A 211 -5.59 15.77 5.20
C ILE A 211 -5.18 16.59 6.42
N ILE A 212 -4.03 17.27 6.37
CA ILE A 212 -3.55 18.14 7.46
C ILE A 212 -4.57 19.24 7.76
N LYS A 213 -5.03 19.96 6.74
CA LYS A 213 -6.03 21.04 6.87
C LYS A 213 -7.39 20.51 7.31
N GLY A 214 -7.83 19.40 6.74
CA GLY A 214 -9.11 18.76 7.08
C GLY A 214 -9.20 18.33 8.54
N LEU A 215 -8.12 17.74 9.06
CA LEU A 215 -7.99 17.38 10.48
C LEU A 215 -7.55 18.55 11.36
N LYS A 216 -7.21 19.70 10.76
CA LYS A 216 -6.64 20.88 11.41
C LYS A 216 -5.38 20.56 12.22
N LEU A 217 -4.48 19.73 11.74
CA LEU A 217 -3.27 19.36 12.50
C LEU A 217 -2.27 20.52 12.56
N ASP A 218 -1.77 20.85 13.75
CA ASP A 218 -0.67 21.81 13.93
C ASP A 218 0.67 21.05 14.00
N LEU A 219 1.27 20.80 12.83
CA LEU A 219 2.47 19.97 12.69
C LEU A 219 3.77 20.78 12.83
N HIS A 220 4.64 20.34 13.75
CA HIS A 220 5.93 21.00 14.05
C HIS A 220 7.07 19.99 14.11
N ILE A 221 8.30 20.48 13.98
CA ILE A 221 9.50 19.68 14.32
C ILE A 221 9.41 19.34 15.82
N ARG A 222 9.31 18.05 16.13
CA ARG A 222 9.32 17.54 17.51
C ARG A 222 10.72 17.09 17.92
N TRP A 223 11.44 16.43 17.02
CA TRP A 223 12.84 16.08 17.21
C TRP A 223 13.65 16.59 16.03
N GLY A 224 14.46 17.62 16.28
CA GLY A 224 15.39 18.14 15.29
C GLY A 224 16.68 17.33 15.28
N ASN A 225 17.17 16.94 14.10
CA ASN A 225 18.43 16.23 13.92
C ASN A 225 18.66 15.07 14.92
N PHE A 226 17.63 14.23 15.09
CA PHE A 226 17.63 13.18 16.11
C PHE A 226 18.81 12.22 15.93
N ASP A 227 19.49 11.91 17.03
CA ASP A 227 20.69 11.07 17.07
C ASP A 227 21.81 11.50 16.11
N GLY A 228 21.98 12.82 15.92
CA GLY A 228 23.00 13.40 15.04
C GLY A 228 22.72 13.23 13.55
N ALA A 229 21.56 12.68 13.16
CA ALA A 229 21.15 12.56 11.77
C ALA A 229 20.75 13.92 11.19
N SER A 230 20.78 14.05 9.85
CA SER A 230 20.33 15.26 9.14
C SER A 230 18.80 15.40 9.03
N LYS A 231 18.04 14.49 9.67
CA LYS A 231 16.59 14.38 9.51
C LYS A 231 15.86 14.92 10.72
N ASN A 232 14.80 15.68 10.45
CA ASN A 232 13.84 16.13 11.45
C ASN A 232 12.64 15.17 11.49
N TYR A 233 12.13 14.92 12.70
CA TYR A 233 10.89 14.19 12.92
C TYR A 233 9.80 15.14 13.39
N TYR A 234 8.62 15.03 12.79
CA TYR A 234 7.50 15.94 13.03
C TYR A 234 6.46 15.28 13.93
N GLY A 235 5.75 16.10 14.69
CA GLY A 235 4.61 15.70 15.51
C GLY A 235 3.51 16.76 15.49
N CYS A 236 2.36 16.47 16.06
CA CYS A 236 1.24 17.39 16.17
C CYS A 236 1.15 18.01 17.57
N ARG A 237 1.24 19.34 17.70
CA ARG A 237 1.13 20.04 19.00
C ARG A 237 -0.31 20.21 19.49
N GLY A 238 -1.26 20.10 18.58
CA GLY A 238 -2.65 20.48 18.82
C GLY A 238 -3.41 20.56 17.50
N TYR A 239 -4.67 20.95 17.57
CA TYR A 239 -5.46 21.23 16.39
C TYR A 239 -5.55 22.76 16.20
N VAL A 240 -5.49 23.24 14.97
CA VAL A 240 -5.63 24.66 14.65
C VAL A 240 -7.03 25.11 15.09
N GLY A 241 -7.08 25.98 16.10
CA GLY A 241 -8.34 26.46 16.69
C GLY A 241 -8.99 25.54 17.73
N SER A 242 -8.36 24.43 18.14
CA SER A 242 -8.81 23.57 19.26
C SER A 242 -7.68 22.70 19.82
N ARG A 243 -7.54 22.56 21.13
CA ARG A 243 -6.48 21.69 21.70
C ARG A 243 -6.91 20.24 21.95
N THR A 244 -8.21 19.93 21.88
CA THR A 244 -8.74 18.71 22.50
C THR A 244 -9.12 17.60 21.52
N ALA A 245 -9.54 17.92 20.28
CA ALA A 245 -9.96 16.92 19.30
C ALA A 245 -9.93 17.46 17.85
N PRO A 246 -9.74 16.57 16.85
CA PRO A 246 -9.92 16.93 15.44
C PRO A 246 -11.41 17.14 15.11
N PRO A 247 -11.74 17.83 14.00
CA PRO A 247 -13.11 17.95 13.52
C PRO A 247 -13.76 16.59 13.24
N ASP A 248 -15.05 16.42 13.58
CA ASP A 248 -15.78 15.16 13.37
C ASP A 248 -16.09 14.86 11.88
N ASN A 249 -16.03 15.89 11.03
CA ASN A 249 -16.31 15.77 9.59
C ASN A 249 -15.12 15.23 8.78
N VAL A 250 -13.97 14.98 9.42
CA VAL A 250 -12.83 14.31 8.79
C VAL A 250 -12.33 13.19 9.69
N GLN A 251 -12.14 12.00 9.13
CA GLN A 251 -11.70 10.83 9.88
C GLN A 251 -10.51 10.19 9.18
N LEU A 252 -9.47 9.88 9.95
CA LEU A 252 -8.29 9.18 9.46
C LEU A 252 -8.20 7.80 10.10
N TYR A 253 -8.02 6.80 9.26
CA TYR A 253 -7.84 5.41 9.63
C TYR A 253 -6.49 4.90 9.13
N GLY A 254 -5.99 3.87 9.79
CA GLY A 254 -4.76 3.18 9.40
C GLY A 254 -4.96 1.68 9.42
N VAL A 255 -4.38 0.99 8.45
CA VAL A 255 -4.38 -0.47 8.37
C VAL A 255 -3.07 -0.97 7.76
N VAL A 256 -2.63 -2.15 8.19
CA VAL A 256 -1.54 -2.88 7.55
C VAL A 256 -2.14 -4.04 6.77
N ILE A 257 -1.81 -4.14 5.49
CA ILE A 257 -2.23 -5.25 4.63
C ILE A 257 -1.00 -6.01 4.17
N THR A 258 -0.90 -7.27 4.56
CA THR A 258 0.22 -8.16 4.19
C THR A 258 -0.20 -9.12 3.10
N ALA A 259 0.54 -9.14 1.99
CA ALA A 259 0.35 -10.05 0.89
C ALA A 259 0.42 -11.51 1.34
N ASN A 260 -0.53 -12.30 0.86
CA ASN A 260 -0.66 -13.72 1.13
C ASN A 260 -1.20 -14.44 -0.12
N TRP A 261 -0.40 -15.36 -0.65
CA TRP A 261 -0.81 -16.23 -1.74
C TRP A 261 -1.76 -17.31 -1.25
N GLN A 262 -2.88 -17.48 -1.95
CA GLN A 262 -3.77 -18.60 -1.75
C GLN A 262 -3.32 -19.82 -2.55
N PRO A 263 -3.74 -21.05 -2.16
CA PRO A 263 -3.42 -22.27 -2.91
C PRO A 263 -3.90 -22.25 -4.37
N ASP A 264 -5.04 -21.61 -4.65
CA ASP A 264 -5.65 -21.44 -5.99
C ASP A 264 -4.98 -20.33 -6.83
N GLY A 265 -3.95 -19.72 -6.26
CA GLY A 265 -3.17 -18.70 -6.91
C GLY A 265 -3.71 -17.29 -6.90
N MET A 266 -4.78 -17.05 -6.16
CA MET A 266 -5.22 -15.70 -5.89
C MET A 266 -4.25 -15.00 -4.91
N LEU A 267 -3.87 -13.76 -5.22
CA LEU A 267 -3.19 -12.88 -4.27
C LEU A 267 -4.23 -12.18 -3.39
N LYS A 268 -4.13 -12.35 -2.08
CA LYS A 268 -4.97 -11.67 -1.09
C LYS A 268 -4.13 -10.92 -0.07
N GLY A 269 -4.74 -9.96 0.61
CA GLY A 269 -4.15 -9.28 1.75
C GLY A 269 -4.71 -9.80 3.07
N LYS A 270 -3.82 -10.13 4.01
CA LYS A 270 -4.17 -10.31 5.42
C LYS A 270 -4.15 -8.95 6.10
N VAL A 271 -5.28 -8.58 6.70
CA VAL A 271 -5.46 -7.28 7.34
C VAL A 271 -5.08 -7.35 8.82
N SER A 272 -4.36 -6.35 9.29
CA SER A 272 -3.94 -6.23 10.68
C SER A 272 -3.77 -4.75 11.08
N GLY A 273 -3.63 -4.50 12.38
CA GLY A 273 -3.30 -3.17 12.89
C GLY A 273 -4.36 -2.10 12.67
N PHE A 274 -5.59 -2.46 12.30
CA PHE A 274 -6.66 -1.51 12.02
C PHE A 274 -6.93 -0.59 13.21
N ARG A 275 -6.84 0.72 12.98
CA ARG A 275 -7.07 1.76 13.99
C ARG A 275 -7.71 3.01 13.36
N ARG A 276 -8.50 3.71 14.16
CA ARG A 276 -8.89 5.10 13.90
C ARG A 276 -7.93 6.00 14.67
N TYR A 277 -7.39 7.01 14.01
CA TYR A 277 -6.57 8.02 14.67
C TYR A 277 -7.47 9.12 15.24
N THR A 278 -7.56 9.21 16.56
CA THR A 278 -8.40 10.20 17.25
C THR A 278 -7.62 11.14 18.16
N ASN A 279 -6.38 10.78 18.52
CA ASN A 279 -5.50 11.62 19.32
C ASN A 279 -4.14 11.74 18.61
N PHE A 280 -3.89 12.95 18.07
CA PHE A 280 -2.66 13.29 17.37
C PHE A 280 -1.62 13.99 18.24
N THR A 281 -2.05 14.55 19.37
CA THR A 281 -1.23 15.44 20.19
C THR A 281 -0.17 14.67 20.96
N TYR A 282 1.01 15.27 21.11
CA TYR A 282 2.09 14.77 21.95
C TYR A 282 2.37 15.67 23.14
#